data_AF-A0A7Y5VT25-F1
#
_entry.id   AF-A0A7Y5VT25-F1
#
_cell.length_a   1.000
_cell.length_b   1.000
_cell.length_c   1.000
_cell.angle_alpha   90.00
_cell.angle_beta   90.00
_cell.angle_gamma   90.00
#
_symmetry.space_group_name_H-M   'P 1'
#
loop_
_entity.id
_entity.type
_entity.pdbx_description
1 polymer ?
#
loop_
_entity_poly.entity_id
_entity_poly.type
_entity_poly.pdbx_seq_one_letter_code
_entity_poly.pdbx_strand_id
1 'polypeptide(L)'
;MTRVRATRRIATLLGLTLLLAGFAAFAGTVDVPRRPATRSSLSAVRPKTTVASRPTAPAPASPASVPPDVVMLADLEDLYEPVPFDHQGHVRMADMSSGCTYCHHHTPEGMSPAACRSCHATSPANETTAMPSLKGAYHRQCLSCHVEWSHDTACSACHVPKTRRGVARDRDALPSVIQLVSRMSKPVKQKDVFVYQTRHSSLPVVSFHHRDHAQTFGLRCADCHQGGSCASCHGNDAARSESAAARHGVKDQCLSCHNETNCASCHDRAERPPFDHAVSTGWPLGPNHAKLSCGECHGSPKEFTVPSQNCHGCHARTRSRMLTGGSAEQSTLARSREGLPPGHEQPDRMDCQACHSDIAGRFEHATTVHGPAAEASGCKTCHDVNAANPRPAADRQQALCLKCHDRTLDAGQGRSVVNVSALLAENKNRHGPVRDGNCSACHNPHASGNAHLLVRAYTPDFYAPFDLDQYALCYGCHNKDQVLSQSASGLTGFRDKDRNLHWLHVNREKGRTCRVCHEVHASNRPFHIRESVPFSGSGWQLPINYEKTDAGGRCAPGCHAPMIYDRT
;
A
#
# COMPACT_ATOMS: atom_id res chain seq x y z
N MET A 1 18.15 65.68 -28.68
CA MET A 1 17.08 66.66 -29.01
C MET A 1 15.81 65.84 -29.11
N THR A 2 14.72 65.98 -28.34
CA THR A 2 14.11 67.14 -27.67
C THR A 2 13.11 66.59 -26.63
N ARG A 3 12.97 67.26 -25.47
CA ARG A 3 11.97 67.00 -24.41
C ARG A 3 10.62 67.63 -24.76
N VAL A 4 9.48 67.04 -24.36
CA VAL A 4 8.22 67.72 -23.92
C VAL A 4 7.39 66.70 -23.09
N ARG A 5 7.22 66.77 -21.76
CA ARG A 5 6.33 67.59 -20.88
C ARG A 5 4.80 67.34 -20.99
N ALA A 6 4.26 66.68 -19.95
CA ALA A 6 3.08 66.96 -19.10
C ALA A 6 1.85 67.74 -19.63
N THR A 7 0.63 67.34 -19.21
CA THR A 7 -0.30 68.14 -18.34
C THR A 7 -1.70 67.48 -18.15
N ARG A 8 -2.19 67.43 -16.88
CA ARG A 8 -3.44 67.98 -16.26
C ARG A 8 -4.78 67.29 -16.58
N ARG A 9 -5.44 66.66 -15.58
CA ARG A 9 -6.43 67.17 -14.57
C ARG A 9 -7.75 67.68 -15.17
N ILE A 10 -8.88 67.17 -14.69
CA ILE A 10 -10.11 67.90 -14.29
C ILE A 10 -10.95 67.00 -13.34
N ALA A 11 -11.51 67.62 -12.31
CA ALA A 11 -12.43 67.09 -11.30
C ALA A 11 -13.63 68.03 -11.18
N THR A 12 -14.85 67.52 -10.90
CA THR A 12 -16.03 68.12 -10.20
C THR A 12 -17.30 67.35 -10.60
N LEU A 13 -18.15 66.75 -9.73
CA LEU A 13 -19.05 67.21 -8.63
C LEU A 13 -20.54 67.28 -9.06
N LEU A 14 -21.44 67.25 -8.05
CA LEU A 14 -22.93 67.20 -8.03
C LEU A 14 -23.55 65.79 -8.11
N GLY A 15 -24.41 65.30 -7.19
CA GLY A 15 -25.14 65.89 -6.06
C GLY A 15 -26.64 65.98 -6.36
N LEU A 16 -27.47 65.11 -5.78
CA LEU A 16 -28.88 65.43 -5.47
C LEU A 16 -29.51 64.44 -4.47
N THR A 17 -29.91 64.98 -3.32
CA THR A 17 -30.82 64.42 -2.30
C THR A 17 -32.22 65.00 -2.48
N LEU A 18 -33.27 64.23 -2.18
CA LEU A 18 -34.60 64.61 -1.63
C LEU A 18 -35.50 63.33 -1.66
N LEU A 19 -36.55 63.08 -0.87
CA LEU A 19 -37.00 63.40 0.50
C LEU A 19 -38.30 62.55 0.71
N LEU A 20 -38.45 61.96 1.90
CA LEU A 20 -39.66 61.95 2.77
C LEU A 20 -40.89 61.01 2.61
N ALA A 21 -41.32 60.65 3.83
CA ALA A 21 -42.63 60.24 4.38
C ALA A 21 -43.06 58.78 4.16
N GLY A 22 -43.39 57.95 5.17
CA GLY A 22 -43.70 58.17 6.59
C GLY A 22 -45.06 57.51 6.90
N PHE A 23 -45.17 56.67 7.95
CA PHE A 23 -46.36 56.59 8.84
C PHE A 23 -46.14 55.64 10.05
N ALA A 24 -46.55 56.17 11.20
CA ALA A 24 -46.72 55.66 12.59
C ALA A 24 -46.99 54.14 12.77
N ALA A 25 -46.37 53.44 13.72
CA ALA A 25 -46.46 53.46 15.20
C ALA A 25 -47.74 52.83 15.79
N PHE A 26 -47.60 51.78 16.61
CA PHE A 26 -48.32 51.64 17.89
C PHE A 26 -47.61 50.65 18.82
N ALA A 27 -47.43 51.07 20.07
CA ALA A 27 -46.72 50.39 21.15
C ALA A 27 -47.67 49.56 22.02
N GLY A 28 -47.11 48.59 22.75
CA GLY A 28 -47.79 47.88 23.83
C GLY A 28 -46.78 47.11 24.69
N THR A 29 -46.32 47.74 25.75
CA THR A 29 -45.39 47.25 26.78
C THR A 29 -46.12 46.51 27.90
N VAL A 30 -45.56 45.43 28.46
CA VAL A 30 -45.44 45.23 29.92
C VAL A 30 -44.46 44.09 30.23
N ASP A 31 -43.75 44.24 31.35
CA ASP A 31 -42.52 43.54 31.74
C ASP A 31 -42.64 42.94 33.17
N VAL A 32 -41.86 41.88 33.44
CA VAL A 32 -41.39 41.32 34.76
C VAL A 32 -42.46 40.63 35.69
N PRO A 33 -42.18 39.57 36.53
CA PRO A 33 -40.89 39.08 37.08
C PRO A 33 -40.54 37.57 37.02
N ARG A 34 -39.25 37.29 37.27
CA ARG A 34 -38.65 36.00 37.68
C ARG A 34 -38.72 35.82 39.21
N ARG A 35 -38.97 34.57 39.70
CA ARG A 35 -38.29 33.88 40.85
C ARG A 35 -38.94 32.50 41.17
N PRO A 36 -38.35 31.61 42.01
CA PRO A 36 -37.80 30.32 41.53
C PRO A 36 -38.40 29.05 42.19
N ALA A 37 -38.00 27.90 41.62
CA ALA A 37 -37.78 26.57 42.21
C ALA A 37 -38.83 25.93 43.15
N THR A 38 -39.34 24.75 42.76
CA THR A 38 -39.46 23.59 43.68
C THR A 38 -39.43 22.26 42.91
N ARG A 39 -38.67 21.31 43.46
CA ARG A 39 -38.71 19.87 43.16
C ARG A 39 -40.11 19.31 43.46
N SER A 40 -40.59 18.36 42.66
CA SER A 40 -40.95 17.03 43.19
C SER A 40 -41.35 16.05 42.10
N SER A 41 -40.60 14.95 42.07
CA SER A 41 -41.03 13.56 41.90
C SER A 41 -42.50 13.28 41.54
N LEU A 42 -42.74 12.47 40.51
CA LEU A 42 -43.12 11.05 40.64
C LEU A 42 -43.57 10.51 39.27
N SER A 43 -43.03 9.33 38.95
CA SER A 43 -43.44 8.49 37.82
C SER A 43 -44.93 8.18 37.86
N ALA A 44 -45.60 8.31 36.72
CA ALA A 44 -46.81 7.56 36.42
C ALA A 44 -46.76 7.10 34.95
N VAL A 45 -46.72 5.78 34.78
CA VAL A 45 -46.76 5.09 33.50
C VAL A 45 -48.23 4.82 33.13
N ARG A 46 -48.61 5.15 31.88
CA ARG A 46 -49.62 4.55 30.96
C ARG A 46 -50.33 5.66 30.16
N PRO A 47 -51.00 5.38 29.01
CA PRO A 47 -50.89 4.26 28.05
C PRO A 47 -50.74 4.75 26.58
N LYS A 48 -50.40 3.82 25.67
CA LYS A 48 -50.38 4.05 24.22
C LYS A 48 -51.80 4.35 23.69
N THR A 49 -51.96 5.47 22.98
CA THR A 49 -53.00 5.66 21.96
C THR A 49 -52.37 6.24 20.70
N THR A 50 -52.61 5.55 19.59
CA THR A 50 -52.19 5.87 18.23
C THR A 50 -53.03 7.01 17.66
N VAL A 51 -52.38 8.05 17.13
CA VAL A 51 -53.00 9.07 16.27
C VAL A 51 -52.15 9.27 15.03
N ALA A 52 -52.79 9.19 13.87
CA ALA A 52 -52.22 9.32 12.54
C ALA A 52 -51.52 10.66 12.31
N SER A 53 -50.35 10.63 11.67
CA SER A 53 -49.52 11.80 11.40
C SER A 53 -49.93 12.49 10.10
N ARG A 54 -50.16 13.82 10.16
CA ARG A 54 -50.28 14.74 9.00
C ARG A 54 -48.94 14.86 8.26
N PRO A 55 -48.95 15.21 6.95
CA PRO A 55 -47.73 15.39 6.16
C PRO A 55 -46.97 16.65 6.60
N THR A 56 -45.69 16.49 6.88
CA THR A 56 -44.75 17.56 7.24
C THR A 56 -44.23 18.28 5.99
N ALA A 57 -44.16 19.61 6.07
CA ALA A 57 -43.55 20.50 5.07
C ALA A 57 -42.03 20.24 4.93
N PRO A 58 -41.42 20.55 3.76
CA PRO A 58 -40.01 20.28 3.52
C PRO A 58 -39.11 21.19 4.36
N ALA A 59 -38.04 20.60 4.91
CA ALA A 59 -37.06 21.28 5.76
C ALA A 59 -36.19 22.28 4.95
N PRO A 60 -35.71 23.37 5.58
CA PRO A 60 -34.84 24.36 4.93
C PRO A 60 -33.44 23.81 4.65
N ALA A 61 -32.83 24.31 3.57
CA ALA A 61 -31.54 23.86 3.03
C ALA A 61 -30.34 24.12 3.97
N SER A 62 -29.44 23.15 4.05
CA SER A 62 -28.16 23.21 4.79
C SER A 62 -27.08 24.02 4.04
N PRO A 63 -26.08 24.59 4.75
CA PRO A 63 -25.04 25.43 4.16
C PRO A 63 -24.08 24.62 3.28
N ALA A 64 -23.51 25.29 2.26
CA ALA A 64 -22.72 24.74 1.16
C ALA A 64 -21.64 23.74 1.63
N SER A 65 -21.98 22.45 1.55
CA SER A 65 -21.06 21.33 1.66
C SER A 65 -20.20 21.24 0.39
N VAL A 66 -18.92 20.90 0.54
CA VAL A 66 -18.08 20.40 -0.57
C VAL A 66 -18.90 19.40 -1.39
N PRO A 67 -19.05 19.58 -2.72
CA PRO A 67 -19.89 18.70 -3.50
C PRO A 67 -19.35 17.27 -3.39
N PRO A 68 -20.22 16.27 -3.18
CA PRO A 68 -19.78 14.89 -3.06
C PRO A 68 -19.12 14.43 -4.36
N ASP A 69 -18.07 13.60 -4.24
CA ASP A 69 -17.34 13.08 -5.41
C ASP A 69 -18.27 12.33 -6.38
N VAL A 70 -19.31 11.67 -5.85
CA VAL A 70 -20.36 10.99 -6.61
C VAL A 70 -21.74 11.54 -6.22
N VAL A 71 -22.55 11.91 -7.22
CA VAL A 71 -23.93 12.38 -7.07
C VAL A 71 -24.88 11.37 -7.69
N MET A 72 -25.94 10.97 -6.99
CA MET A 72 -26.96 10.07 -7.54
C MET A 72 -28.03 10.84 -8.31
N LEU A 73 -28.19 10.55 -9.61
CA LEU A 73 -29.26 11.08 -10.44
C LEU A 73 -30.43 10.08 -10.47
N ALA A 74 -31.41 10.32 -9.60
CA ALA A 74 -32.49 9.40 -9.24
C ALA A 74 -33.89 9.91 -9.64
N ASP A 75 -33.99 11.08 -10.28
CA ASP A 75 -35.29 11.75 -10.49
C ASP A 75 -36.15 11.10 -11.60
N LEU A 76 -35.66 10.08 -12.33
CA LEU A 76 -36.31 9.43 -13.48
C LEU A 76 -36.09 7.89 -13.53
N GLU A 77 -36.74 7.12 -12.63
CA GLU A 77 -36.38 5.73 -12.32
C GLU A 77 -37.27 4.60 -12.88
N ASP A 78 -38.22 4.84 -13.78
CA ASP A 78 -39.25 3.82 -14.06
C ASP A 78 -38.74 2.55 -14.78
N LEU A 79 -37.79 2.69 -15.71
CA LEU A 79 -37.29 1.58 -16.56
C LEU A 79 -35.80 1.25 -16.34
N TYR A 80 -35.07 2.17 -15.71
CA TYR A 80 -33.62 2.10 -15.56
C TYR A 80 -33.22 2.40 -14.11
N GLU A 81 -32.07 1.88 -13.68
CA GLU A 81 -31.48 2.21 -12.39
C GLU A 81 -31.02 3.69 -12.35
N PRO A 82 -30.91 4.29 -11.14
CA PRO A 82 -30.34 5.62 -10.96
C PRO A 82 -28.93 5.72 -11.55
N VAL A 83 -28.56 6.90 -12.06
CA VAL A 83 -27.21 7.12 -12.61
C VAL A 83 -26.29 7.67 -11.53
N PRO A 84 -25.28 6.91 -11.09
CA PRO A 84 -24.18 7.46 -10.29
C PRO A 84 -23.28 8.37 -11.15
N PHE A 85 -23.27 9.66 -10.85
CA PHE A 85 -22.51 10.69 -11.56
C PHE A 85 -21.21 11.05 -10.81
N ASP A 86 -20.05 10.75 -11.40
CA ASP A 86 -18.72 11.15 -10.88
C ASP A 86 -18.48 12.65 -11.09
N HIS A 87 -18.91 13.48 -10.13
CA HIS A 87 -18.81 14.92 -10.23
C HIS A 87 -17.35 15.39 -10.22
N GLN A 88 -16.48 14.77 -9.42
CA GLN A 88 -15.07 15.16 -9.32
C GLN A 88 -14.33 14.92 -10.65
N GLY A 89 -14.54 13.77 -11.28
CA GLY A 89 -14.00 13.47 -12.60
C GLY A 89 -14.44 14.49 -13.65
N HIS A 90 -15.73 14.87 -13.66
CA HIS A 90 -16.26 15.85 -14.59
C HIS A 90 -15.72 17.27 -14.36
N VAL A 91 -15.49 17.68 -13.11
CA VAL A 91 -14.84 18.97 -12.81
C VAL A 91 -13.44 19.02 -13.39
N ARG A 92 -12.64 17.94 -13.21
CA ARG A 92 -11.28 17.87 -13.78
C ARG A 92 -11.29 17.97 -15.32
N MET A 93 -12.31 17.45 -15.97
CA MET A 93 -12.50 17.57 -17.43
C MET A 93 -12.94 18.98 -17.83
N ALA A 94 -13.88 19.57 -17.09
CA ALA A 94 -14.40 20.91 -17.37
C ALA A 94 -13.33 22.01 -17.20
N ASP A 95 -12.40 21.85 -16.25
CA ASP A 95 -11.25 22.75 -16.04
C ASP A 95 -10.37 22.95 -17.29
N MET A 96 -10.36 21.99 -18.23
CA MET A 96 -9.61 22.09 -19.48
C MET A 96 -10.28 23.03 -20.51
N SER A 97 -11.55 23.39 -20.28
CA SER A 97 -12.39 24.18 -21.18
C SER A 97 -12.99 25.41 -20.46
N SER A 98 -14.31 25.50 -20.32
CA SER A 98 -15.02 26.65 -19.73
C SER A 98 -15.29 26.51 -18.23
N GLY A 99 -14.64 25.56 -17.56
CA GLY A 99 -14.76 25.33 -16.12
C GLY A 99 -16.20 25.03 -15.68
N CYS A 100 -16.56 25.46 -14.47
CA CYS A 100 -17.88 25.20 -13.89
C CYS A 100 -19.05 25.69 -14.76
N THR A 101 -18.84 26.78 -15.51
CA THR A 101 -19.87 27.39 -16.37
C THR A 101 -20.24 26.54 -17.58
N TYR A 102 -19.42 25.54 -17.91
CA TYR A 102 -19.71 24.58 -18.98
C TYR A 102 -20.99 23.79 -18.72
N CYS A 103 -21.22 23.39 -17.46
CA CYS A 103 -22.41 22.65 -17.03
C CYS A 103 -23.40 23.54 -16.26
N HIS A 104 -22.89 24.40 -15.38
CA HIS A 104 -23.71 25.27 -14.55
C HIS A 104 -23.91 26.63 -15.22
N HIS A 105 -24.87 26.68 -16.13
CA HIS A 105 -25.31 27.94 -16.72
C HIS A 105 -26.07 28.80 -15.71
N HIS A 106 -26.07 30.12 -15.94
CA HIS A 106 -26.85 31.11 -15.16
C HIS A 106 -26.54 31.17 -13.65
N THR A 107 -25.45 30.56 -13.19
CA THR A 107 -24.96 30.72 -11.81
C THR A 107 -24.08 31.97 -11.74
N PRO A 108 -24.43 32.98 -10.91
CA PRO A 108 -23.60 34.16 -10.74
C PRO A 108 -22.22 33.81 -10.17
N GLU A 109 -21.21 34.59 -10.54
CA GLU A 109 -19.84 34.39 -10.09
C GLU A 109 -19.75 34.44 -8.54
N GLY A 110 -19.09 33.45 -7.94
CA GLY A 110 -18.99 33.32 -6.49
C GLY A 110 -20.19 32.69 -5.77
N MET A 111 -21.23 32.27 -6.50
CA MET A 111 -22.35 31.50 -5.93
C MET A 111 -22.20 30.00 -6.18
N SER A 112 -22.65 29.20 -5.21
CA SER A 112 -22.71 27.74 -5.37
C SER A 112 -23.73 27.36 -6.44
N PRO A 113 -23.35 26.51 -7.42
CA PRO A 113 -24.27 26.10 -8.45
C PRO A 113 -25.46 25.30 -7.92
N ALA A 114 -26.66 25.62 -8.41
CA ALA A 114 -27.87 24.86 -8.10
C ALA A 114 -27.96 23.56 -8.92
N ALA A 115 -28.74 22.60 -8.42
CA ALA A 115 -29.03 21.37 -9.14
C ALA A 115 -29.96 21.63 -10.32
N CYS A 116 -29.78 20.92 -11.45
CA CYS A 116 -30.58 21.09 -12.67
C CYS A 116 -32.10 21.13 -12.41
N ARG A 117 -32.58 20.28 -11.49
CA ARG A 117 -34.01 20.16 -11.11
C ARG A 117 -34.60 21.41 -10.44
N SER A 118 -33.78 22.35 -9.95
CA SER A 118 -34.30 23.60 -9.39
C SER A 118 -34.96 24.48 -10.45
N CYS A 119 -34.62 24.26 -11.73
CA CYS A 119 -35.14 25.04 -12.86
C CYS A 119 -35.74 24.14 -13.96
N HIS A 120 -35.23 22.93 -14.15
CA HIS A 120 -35.76 21.96 -15.12
C HIS A 120 -36.75 21.00 -14.46
N ALA A 121 -38.03 21.11 -14.81
CA ALA A 121 -39.08 20.25 -14.27
C ALA A 121 -39.05 18.83 -14.86
N THR A 122 -39.47 17.83 -14.09
CA THR A 122 -39.58 16.43 -14.53
C THR A 122 -40.70 16.20 -15.54
N SER A 123 -41.75 17.03 -15.50
CA SER A 123 -42.88 16.96 -16.43
C SER A 123 -42.61 17.76 -17.72
N PRO A 124 -42.93 17.23 -18.90
CA PRO A 124 -42.80 17.94 -20.17
C PRO A 124 -43.89 18.99 -20.39
N ALA A 125 -44.87 19.13 -19.49
CA ALA A 125 -46.06 19.95 -19.69
C ALA A 125 -45.81 21.44 -19.99
N ASN A 126 -44.62 21.97 -19.63
CA ASN A 126 -44.22 23.36 -19.84
C ASN A 126 -42.84 23.50 -20.52
N GLU A 127 -42.40 22.51 -21.28
CA GLU A 127 -41.06 22.54 -21.90
C GLU A 127 -41.00 23.51 -23.09
N THR A 128 -39.88 24.23 -23.21
CA THR A 128 -39.55 25.04 -24.38
C THR A 128 -38.15 24.67 -24.87
N THR A 129 -37.80 25.04 -26.11
CA THR A 129 -36.44 24.82 -26.64
C THR A 129 -35.37 25.49 -25.77
N ALA A 130 -35.69 26.65 -25.19
CA ALA A 130 -34.81 27.37 -24.27
C ALA A 130 -34.74 26.70 -22.89
N MET A 131 -35.87 26.20 -22.38
CA MET A 131 -35.97 25.55 -21.07
C MET A 131 -36.60 24.15 -21.21
N PRO A 132 -35.78 23.12 -21.54
CA PRO A 132 -36.27 21.75 -21.68
C PRO A 132 -36.67 21.14 -20.34
N SER A 133 -37.43 20.05 -20.37
CA SER A 133 -37.65 19.17 -19.22
C SER A 133 -36.32 18.63 -18.67
N LEU A 134 -36.31 18.16 -17.42
CA LEU A 134 -35.13 17.63 -16.74
C LEU A 134 -34.45 16.52 -17.55
N LYS A 135 -35.26 15.64 -18.15
CA LYS A 135 -34.78 14.60 -19.08
C LYS A 135 -34.08 15.21 -20.29
N GLY A 136 -34.66 16.22 -20.92
CA GLY A 136 -34.07 16.90 -22.07
C GLY A 136 -32.80 17.67 -21.73
N ALA A 137 -32.76 18.31 -20.56
CA ALA A 137 -31.59 19.03 -20.06
C ALA A 137 -30.39 18.09 -19.84
N TYR A 138 -30.59 16.96 -19.16
CA TYR A 138 -29.55 15.96 -18.98
C TYR A 138 -29.05 15.40 -20.31
N HIS A 139 -29.94 14.97 -21.20
CA HIS A 139 -29.48 14.41 -22.46
C HIS A 139 -28.74 15.43 -23.33
N ARG A 140 -29.20 16.68 -23.38
CA ARG A 140 -28.51 17.74 -24.13
C ARG A 140 -27.12 18.02 -23.56
N GLN A 141 -26.99 18.14 -22.24
CA GLN A 141 -25.71 18.47 -21.61
C GLN A 141 -24.73 17.29 -21.59
N CYS A 142 -25.20 16.10 -21.21
CA CYS A 142 -24.34 14.92 -21.07
C CYS A 142 -23.92 14.37 -22.44
N LEU A 143 -24.86 14.21 -23.39
CA LEU A 143 -24.53 13.63 -24.70
C LEU A 143 -23.73 14.59 -25.56
N SER A 144 -23.94 15.91 -25.48
CA SER A 144 -23.16 16.87 -26.31
C SER A 144 -21.66 16.73 -26.05
N CYS A 145 -21.27 16.56 -24.79
CA CYS A 145 -19.88 16.25 -24.43
C CYS A 145 -19.51 14.82 -24.82
N HIS A 146 -20.26 13.80 -24.38
CA HIS A 146 -19.87 12.39 -24.58
C HIS A 146 -19.77 11.97 -26.04
N VAL A 147 -20.61 12.51 -26.92
CA VAL A 147 -20.54 12.28 -28.37
C VAL A 147 -19.23 12.76 -28.97
N GLU A 148 -18.65 13.84 -28.44
CA GLU A 148 -17.42 14.44 -28.98
C GLU A 148 -16.19 13.57 -28.77
N TRP A 149 -16.12 12.80 -27.67
CA TRP A 149 -14.91 12.05 -27.30
C TRP A 149 -15.10 10.53 -27.17
N SER A 150 -16.25 10.02 -26.72
CA SER A 150 -16.47 8.57 -26.57
C SER A 150 -17.11 7.94 -27.81
N HIS A 151 -17.85 8.74 -28.59
CA HIS A 151 -18.70 8.30 -29.70
C HIS A 151 -19.79 7.27 -29.31
N ASP A 152 -19.93 6.94 -28.02
CA ASP A 152 -20.91 5.98 -27.53
C ASP A 152 -22.15 6.71 -27.02
N THR A 153 -23.27 6.52 -27.73
CA THR A 153 -24.58 7.10 -27.40
C THR A 153 -25.58 6.05 -26.92
N ALA A 154 -25.13 4.84 -26.59
CA ALA A 154 -26.03 3.81 -26.10
C ALA A 154 -26.63 4.21 -24.75
N CYS A 155 -27.94 4.00 -24.59
CA CYS A 155 -28.63 4.29 -23.31
C CYS A 155 -27.95 3.58 -22.13
N SER A 156 -27.40 2.39 -22.38
CA SER A 156 -26.71 1.56 -21.41
C SER A 156 -25.36 2.10 -20.93
N ALA A 157 -24.80 3.09 -21.62
CA ALA A 157 -23.56 3.74 -21.20
C ALA A 157 -23.76 4.54 -19.91
N CYS A 158 -24.94 5.14 -19.72
CA CYS A 158 -25.28 5.89 -18.52
C CYS A 158 -26.27 5.16 -17.60
N HIS A 159 -27.24 4.43 -18.17
CA HIS A 159 -28.30 3.77 -17.43
C HIS A 159 -28.16 2.25 -17.41
N VAL A 160 -28.31 1.62 -16.25
CA VAL A 160 -28.43 0.15 -16.20
C VAL A 160 -29.91 -0.24 -16.35
N PRO A 161 -30.31 -1.10 -17.31
CA PRO A 161 -31.69 -1.55 -17.43
C PRO A 161 -32.12 -2.34 -16.19
N LYS A 162 -33.31 -2.04 -15.63
CA LYS A 162 -33.87 -2.85 -14.55
C LYS A 162 -34.27 -4.22 -15.11
N THR A 163 -33.59 -5.30 -14.70
CA THR A 163 -33.97 -6.66 -15.10
C THR A 163 -35.27 -7.07 -14.40
N ARG A 164 -36.19 -7.78 -15.10
CA ARG A 164 -37.38 -8.43 -14.51
C ARG A 164 -36.98 -9.65 -13.65
N ARG A 165 -36.06 -9.49 -12.72
CA ARG A 165 -35.82 -10.36 -11.56
C ARG A 165 -34.74 -9.69 -10.72
N GLY A 166 -35.08 -9.50 -9.44
CA GLY A 166 -34.28 -8.73 -8.51
C GLY A 166 -32.89 -9.32 -8.26
N VAL A 167 -31.94 -8.42 -8.12
CA VAL A 167 -31.02 -8.46 -6.99
C VAL A 167 -31.14 -7.08 -6.37
N ALA A 168 -31.56 -7.01 -5.10
CA ALA A 168 -31.45 -5.79 -4.33
C ALA A 168 -29.95 -5.48 -4.21
N ARG A 169 -29.43 -4.60 -5.07
CA ARG A 169 -28.18 -3.92 -4.74
C ARG A 169 -28.48 -2.99 -3.58
N ASP A 170 -27.60 -3.03 -2.60
CA ASP A 170 -27.62 -2.16 -1.44
C ASP A 170 -27.72 -0.71 -1.95
N ARG A 171 -28.89 -0.06 -1.75
CA ARG A 171 -29.16 1.28 -2.29
C ARG A 171 -28.23 2.33 -1.66
N ASP A 172 -27.55 1.95 -0.58
CA ASP A 172 -26.71 2.81 0.24
C ASP A 172 -25.20 2.69 -0.09
N ALA A 173 -24.78 1.74 -0.93
CA ALA A 173 -23.39 1.59 -1.35
C ALA A 173 -23.12 2.34 -2.66
N LEU A 174 -22.58 3.56 -2.57
CA LEU A 174 -22.11 4.32 -3.74
C LEU A 174 -21.02 3.51 -4.48
N PRO A 175 -21.12 3.32 -5.81
CA PRO A 175 -20.08 2.67 -6.59
C PRO A 175 -18.77 3.46 -6.50
N SER A 176 -17.63 2.77 -6.55
CA SER A 176 -16.34 3.47 -6.59
C SER A 176 -16.18 4.23 -7.92
N VAL A 177 -15.47 5.37 -7.90
CA VAL A 177 -15.17 6.16 -9.10
C VAL A 177 -14.58 5.30 -10.22
N ILE A 178 -13.71 4.35 -9.89
CA ILE A 178 -13.10 3.41 -10.85
C ILE A 178 -14.17 2.53 -11.53
N GLN A 179 -15.15 2.03 -10.77
CA GLN A 179 -16.25 1.23 -11.30
C GLN A 179 -17.19 2.05 -12.20
N LEU A 180 -17.31 3.36 -11.96
CA LEU A 180 -18.12 4.29 -12.76
C LEU A 180 -17.44 4.62 -14.08
N VAL A 181 -16.19 5.07 -14.03
CA VAL A 181 -15.39 5.45 -15.21
C VAL A 181 -15.23 4.27 -16.18
N SER A 182 -15.05 3.06 -15.64
CA SER A 182 -14.90 1.84 -16.44
C SER A 182 -16.14 1.45 -17.24
N ARG A 183 -17.33 1.95 -16.87
CA ARG A 183 -18.58 1.68 -17.61
C ARG A 183 -18.76 2.58 -18.83
N MET A 184 -18.20 3.79 -18.78
CA MET A 184 -18.48 4.86 -19.75
C MET A 184 -17.37 5.08 -20.78
N SER A 185 -16.14 4.59 -20.52
CA SER A 185 -15.04 4.77 -21.45
C SER A 185 -14.01 3.64 -21.36
N LYS A 186 -13.43 3.27 -22.50
CA LYS A 186 -12.22 2.44 -22.53
C LYS A 186 -11.04 3.30 -22.09
N PRO A 187 -10.05 2.75 -21.35
CA PRO A 187 -8.85 3.49 -20.99
C PRO A 187 -8.17 4.09 -22.21
N VAL A 188 -7.81 5.38 -22.14
CA VAL A 188 -7.09 6.08 -23.21
C VAL A 188 -5.74 5.42 -23.40
N LYS A 189 -5.47 4.91 -24.61
CA LYS A 189 -4.14 4.45 -24.99
C LYS A 189 -3.29 5.65 -25.37
N GLN A 190 -2.83 6.41 -24.38
CA GLN A 190 -1.94 7.54 -24.62
C GLN A 190 -0.50 7.04 -24.82
N LYS A 191 0.23 7.65 -25.76
CA LYS A 191 1.68 7.49 -25.86
C LYS A 191 2.32 8.08 -24.61
N ASP A 192 3.04 7.27 -23.84
CA ASP A 192 3.57 7.70 -22.55
C ASP A 192 4.84 8.54 -22.68
N VAL A 193 5.65 8.29 -23.71
CA VAL A 193 6.95 8.94 -23.89
C VAL A 193 6.98 9.80 -25.15
N PHE A 194 7.36 11.06 -24.98
CA PHE A 194 7.60 12.01 -26.05
C PHE A 194 9.07 12.41 -26.05
N VAL A 195 9.74 12.28 -27.19
CA VAL A 195 11.16 12.60 -27.33
C VAL A 195 11.29 13.73 -28.34
N TYR A 196 11.86 14.84 -27.90
CA TYR A 196 12.07 16.05 -28.69
C TYR A 196 13.55 16.22 -29.01
N GLN A 197 13.85 16.53 -30.27
CA GLN A 197 15.19 16.92 -30.71
C GLN A 197 15.29 18.44 -30.68
N THR A 198 16.30 18.94 -29.97
CA THR A 198 16.52 20.37 -29.75
C THR A 198 17.79 20.85 -30.43
N ARG A 199 17.95 22.16 -30.55
CA ARG A 199 19.16 22.78 -31.11
C ARG A 199 20.33 22.86 -30.11
N HIS A 200 20.20 22.21 -28.95
CA HIS A 200 21.22 22.24 -27.91
C HIS A 200 22.40 21.33 -28.29
N SER A 201 23.59 21.91 -28.44
CA SER A 201 24.74 21.28 -29.10
C SER A 201 25.31 20.07 -28.35
N SER A 202 25.26 20.07 -27.02
CA SER A 202 25.87 19.01 -26.19
C SER A 202 24.87 18.03 -25.58
N LEU A 203 23.58 18.36 -25.59
CA LEU A 203 22.47 17.62 -24.96
C LEU A 203 21.20 17.82 -25.81
N PRO A 204 21.14 17.20 -27.01
CA PRO A 204 20.10 17.52 -27.98
C PRO A 204 18.74 16.94 -27.63
N VAL A 205 18.65 15.97 -26.72
CA VAL A 205 17.44 15.20 -26.47
C VAL A 205 16.69 15.73 -25.25
N VAL A 206 15.39 15.96 -25.38
CA VAL A 206 14.48 16.21 -24.25
C VAL A 206 13.43 15.11 -24.23
N SER A 207 13.27 14.44 -23.09
CA SER A 207 12.28 13.36 -22.91
C SER A 207 11.18 13.83 -21.96
N PHE A 208 9.93 13.62 -22.36
CA PHE A 208 8.75 13.90 -21.55
C PHE A 208 7.97 12.60 -21.35
N HIS A 209 7.88 12.17 -20.09
CA HIS A 209 7.06 11.03 -19.66
C HIS A 209 5.74 11.55 -19.10
N HIS A 210 4.66 11.28 -19.82
CA HIS A 210 3.34 11.78 -19.48
C HIS A 210 2.85 11.20 -18.15
N ARG A 211 3.07 9.90 -17.91
CA ARG A 211 2.69 9.23 -16.66
C ARG A 211 3.44 9.77 -15.45
N ASP A 212 4.71 10.12 -15.60
CA ASP A 212 5.46 10.73 -14.50
C ASP A 212 4.83 12.06 -14.09
N HIS A 213 4.49 12.92 -15.06
CA HIS A 213 3.91 14.22 -14.77
C HIS A 213 2.47 14.13 -14.26
N ALA A 214 1.62 13.33 -14.91
CA ALA A 214 0.20 13.25 -14.58
C ALA A 214 -0.10 12.35 -13.36
N GLN A 215 0.66 11.26 -13.17
CA GLN A 215 0.38 10.26 -12.14
C GLN A 215 1.39 10.30 -10.99
N THR A 216 2.68 10.39 -11.28
CA THR A 216 3.72 10.36 -10.24
C THR A 216 3.85 11.71 -9.52
N PHE A 217 3.92 12.82 -10.28
CA PHE A 217 4.04 14.17 -9.76
C PHE A 217 2.68 14.84 -9.52
N GLY A 218 1.60 14.21 -9.99
CA GLY A 218 0.22 14.61 -9.69
C GLY A 218 -0.23 15.91 -10.37
N LEU A 219 0.35 16.28 -11.51
CA LEU A 219 -0.08 17.44 -12.29
C LEU A 219 -1.46 17.17 -12.92
N ARG A 220 -2.31 18.19 -12.98
CA ARG A 220 -3.62 18.09 -13.61
C ARG A 220 -3.48 18.26 -15.11
N CYS A 221 -4.34 17.61 -15.89
CA CYS A 221 -4.35 17.74 -17.35
C CYS A 221 -4.48 19.21 -17.81
N ALA A 222 -5.33 19.97 -17.11
CA ALA A 222 -5.56 21.40 -17.38
C ALA A 222 -4.33 22.29 -17.12
N ASP A 223 -3.36 21.82 -16.33
CA ASP A 223 -2.14 22.59 -16.07
C ASP A 223 -1.25 22.65 -17.33
N CYS A 224 -1.38 21.68 -18.25
CA CYS A 224 -0.63 21.63 -19.51
C CYS A 224 -1.51 21.85 -20.77
N HIS A 225 -2.77 21.41 -20.73
CA HIS A 225 -3.70 21.42 -21.87
C HIS A 225 -4.78 22.51 -21.73
N GLN A 226 -4.38 23.77 -21.71
CA GLN A 226 -5.32 24.90 -21.64
C GLN A 226 -5.95 25.16 -23.01
N GLY A 227 -7.29 25.11 -23.11
CA GLY A 227 -8.04 25.43 -24.33
C GLY A 227 -8.04 24.32 -25.40
N GLY A 228 -7.68 23.09 -25.05
CA GLY A 228 -7.76 21.91 -25.92
C GLY A 228 -9.10 21.18 -25.81
N SER A 229 -9.50 20.44 -26.85
CA SER A 229 -10.66 19.51 -26.79
C SER A 229 -10.21 18.12 -26.33
N CYS A 230 -11.05 17.43 -25.56
CA CYS A 230 -10.85 16.05 -25.10
C CYS A 230 -10.60 15.08 -26.27
N ALA A 231 -11.17 15.37 -27.43
CA ALA A 231 -10.99 14.58 -28.65
C ALA A 231 -9.53 14.59 -29.17
N SER A 232 -8.69 15.54 -28.75
CA SER A 232 -7.26 15.57 -29.07
C SER A 232 -6.48 14.36 -28.51
N CYS A 233 -6.98 13.76 -27.42
CA CYS A 233 -6.42 12.56 -26.81
C CYS A 233 -7.33 11.32 -26.97
N HIS A 234 -8.65 11.51 -27.07
CA HIS A 234 -9.64 10.42 -27.12
C HIS A 234 -10.16 10.07 -28.53
N GLY A 235 -9.82 10.84 -29.57
CA GLY A 235 -10.25 10.58 -30.94
C GLY A 235 -9.52 9.42 -31.62
N ASN A 236 -10.21 8.66 -32.47
CA ASN A 236 -9.63 7.57 -33.27
C ASN A 236 -8.89 8.05 -34.53
N ASP A 237 -8.86 9.36 -34.79
CA ASP A 237 -8.29 9.94 -36.01
C ASP A 237 -6.86 10.45 -35.76
N ALA A 238 -5.86 9.66 -36.17
CA ALA A 238 -4.45 10.03 -36.14
C ALA A 238 -4.15 11.39 -36.82
N ALA A 239 -5.01 11.84 -37.75
CA ALA A 239 -4.84 13.08 -38.50
C ALA A 239 -5.14 14.37 -37.72
N ARG A 240 -5.83 14.32 -36.56
CA ARG A 240 -6.14 15.52 -35.76
C ARG A 240 -5.09 15.82 -34.69
N SER A 241 -4.37 14.81 -34.20
CA SER A 241 -3.34 14.93 -33.16
C SER A 241 -2.13 15.76 -33.59
N GLU A 242 -1.77 15.77 -34.88
CA GLU A 242 -0.63 16.58 -35.38
C GLU A 242 -0.95 18.09 -35.43
N SER A 243 -2.23 18.46 -35.59
CA SER A 243 -2.63 19.86 -35.80
C SER A 243 -2.73 20.70 -34.51
N ALA A 244 -2.86 20.07 -33.34
CA ALA A 244 -2.90 20.75 -32.05
C ALA A 244 -1.50 21.05 -31.49
N ALA A 245 -0.52 20.16 -31.72
CA ALA A 245 0.87 20.35 -31.30
C ALA A 245 1.58 21.52 -32.03
N ALA A 246 1.09 21.91 -33.21
CA ALA A 246 1.72 22.93 -34.05
C ALA A 246 1.38 24.38 -33.66
N ARG A 247 0.42 24.62 -32.74
CA ARG A 247 -0.12 25.98 -32.49
C ARG A 247 0.42 26.67 -31.24
N HIS A 248 1.07 25.96 -30.33
CA HIS A 248 1.69 26.55 -29.13
C HIS A 248 3.10 26.01 -28.92
N GLY A 249 4.05 26.88 -28.56
CA GLY A 249 5.43 26.50 -28.32
C GLY A 249 5.53 25.52 -27.16
N VAL A 250 5.81 24.24 -27.45
CA VAL A 250 6.05 23.19 -26.44
C VAL A 250 7.10 23.63 -25.41
N LYS A 251 8.08 24.44 -25.84
CA LYS A 251 9.07 25.07 -24.96
C LYS A 251 8.42 25.91 -23.85
N ASP A 252 7.46 26.75 -24.18
CA ASP A 252 6.84 27.69 -23.22
C ASP A 252 6.00 26.95 -22.18
N GLN A 253 5.40 25.81 -22.55
CA GLN A 253 4.68 24.92 -21.63
C GLN A 253 5.61 24.20 -20.65
N CYS A 254 6.80 23.77 -21.08
CA CYS A 254 7.77 23.20 -20.15
C CYS A 254 8.31 24.27 -19.18
N LEU A 255 8.54 25.49 -19.68
CA LEU A 255 9.13 26.56 -18.89
C LEU A 255 8.19 27.22 -17.87
N SER A 256 6.89 26.96 -17.94
CA SER A 256 5.97 27.38 -16.87
C SER A 256 6.26 26.69 -15.53
N CYS A 257 6.96 25.55 -15.56
CA CYS A 257 7.31 24.77 -14.37
C CYS A 257 8.82 24.51 -14.24
N HIS A 258 9.57 24.40 -15.34
CA HIS A 258 11.01 24.13 -15.33
C HIS A 258 11.82 25.40 -15.61
N ASN A 259 12.76 25.73 -14.73
CA ASN A 259 13.61 26.91 -14.86
C ASN A 259 14.72 26.71 -15.92
N GLU A 260 15.05 27.75 -16.69
CA GLU A 260 16.11 27.76 -17.70
C GLU A 260 17.54 27.66 -17.11
N THR A 261 17.72 27.82 -15.79
CA THR A 261 19.05 27.82 -15.15
C THR A 261 19.69 26.44 -15.01
N ASN A 262 18.91 25.34 -15.03
CA ASN A 262 19.43 23.97 -14.96
C ASN A 262 19.04 23.18 -16.21
N CYS A 263 19.72 23.44 -17.32
CA CYS A 263 19.40 22.86 -18.64
C CYS A 263 19.46 21.32 -18.64
N ALA A 264 20.36 20.74 -17.84
CA ALA A 264 20.49 19.29 -17.67
C ALA A 264 19.30 18.64 -16.96
N SER A 265 18.37 19.41 -16.38
CA SER A 265 17.11 18.85 -15.84
C SER A 265 16.15 18.41 -16.95
N CYS A 266 16.29 18.96 -18.16
CA CYS A 266 15.41 18.67 -19.30
C CYS A 266 16.19 18.04 -20.46
N HIS A 267 17.41 18.52 -20.71
CA HIS A 267 18.25 18.10 -21.83
C HIS A 267 19.21 16.97 -21.45
N ASP A 268 19.36 16.00 -22.34
CA ASP A 268 20.25 14.86 -22.22
C ASP A 268 20.86 14.47 -23.59
N ARG A 269 21.78 13.50 -23.58
CA ARG A 269 22.36 12.89 -24.80
C ARG A 269 21.47 11.80 -25.37
N ALA A 270 20.64 11.18 -24.54
CA ALA A 270 19.76 10.07 -24.90
C ALA A 270 18.41 10.19 -24.20
N GLU A 271 17.47 9.34 -24.59
CA GLU A 271 16.16 9.26 -23.92
C GLU A 271 16.33 8.90 -22.43
N ARG A 272 15.64 9.65 -21.56
CA ARG A 272 15.65 9.37 -20.13
C ARG A 272 14.69 8.24 -19.78
N PRO A 273 15.03 7.35 -18.84
CA PRO A 273 14.06 6.42 -18.29
C PRO A 273 12.97 7.16 -17.49
N PRO A 274 11.81 6.52 -17.25
CA PRO A 274 10.80 7.04 -16.34
C PRO A 274 11.37 7.29 -14.94
N PHE A 275 10.73 8.20 -14.20
CA PHE A 275 11.14 8.56 -12.85
C PHE A 275 11.10 7.34 -11.92
N ASP A 276 12.25 7.05 -11.32
CA ASP A 276 12.38 6.10 -10.22
C ASP A 276 13.03 6.81 -9.04
N HIS A 277 12.38 6.77 -7.88
CA HIS A 277 12.85 7.47 -6.68
C HIS A 277 14.21 6.93 -6.20
N ALA A 278 14.42 5.61 -6.27
CA ALA A 278 15.67 4.99 -5.84
C ALA A 278 16.83 5.36 -6.77
N VAL A 279 16.61 5.34 -8.09
CA VAL A 279 17.62 5.71 -9.09
C VAL A 279 17.92 7.21 -9.03
N SER A 280 16.89 8.04 -8.87
CA SER A 280 17.04 9.50 -8.93
C SER A 280 17.60 10.09 -7.64
N THR A 281 17.34 9.49 -6.48
CA THR A 281 17.71 10.05 -5.17
C THR A 281 18.67 9.18 -4.36
N GLY A 282 18.91 7.93 -4.78
CA GLY A 282 19.65 6.93 -4.01
C GLY A 282 18.86 6.34 -2.83
N TRP A 283 17.59 6.71 -2.64
CA TRP A 283 16.75 6.22 -1.53
C TRP A 283 15.54 5.43 -2.05
N PRO A 284 15.54 4.09 -1.89
CA PRO A 284 14.40 3.28 -2.33
C PRO A 284 13.22 3.39 -1.37
N LEU A 285 12.05 3.71 -1.91
CA LEU A 285 10.77 3.69 -1.18
C LEU A 285 10.37 2.24 -0.88
N GLY A 286 10.73 1.76 0.31
CA GLY A 286 10.33 0.44 0.79
C GLY A 286 8.81 0.31 0.99
N PRO A 287 8.29 -0.91 1.27
CA PRO A 287 6.85 -1.20 1.33
C PRO A 287 6.03 -0.27 2.23
N ASN A 288 6.62 0.19 3.34
CA ASN A 288 5.96 1.07 4.30
C ASN A 288 5.93 2.55 3.86
N HIS A 289 6.77 2.95 2.89
CA HIS A 289 6.83 4.31 2.35
C HIS A 289 6.31 4.41 0.91
N ALA A 290 6.22 3.30 0.18
CA ALA A 290 5.82 3.25 -1.23
C ALA A 290 4.40 3.75 -1.51
N LYS A 291 3.53 3.75 -0.49
CA LYS A 291 2.13 4.21 -0.60
C LYS A 291 1.94 5.66 -0.15
N LEU A 292 2.99 6.29 0.39
CA LEU A 292 2.91 7.68 0.83
C LEU A 292 2.88 8.60 -0.39
N SER A 293 2.12 9.68 -0.28
CA SER A 293 2.15 10.76 -1.24
C SER A 293 3.46 11.54 -1.12
N CYS A 294 3.97 12.09 -2.24
CA CYS A 294 5.24 12.84 -2.24
C CYS A 294 5.26 13.96 -1.20
N GLY A 295 4.11 14.62 -0.99
CA GLY A 295 3.99 15.75 -0.06
C GLY A 295 4.07 15.38 1.42
N GLU A 296 3.87 14.12 1.79
CA GLU A 296 4.07 13.67 3.18
C GLU A 296 5.54 13.76 3.60
N CYS A 297 6.45 13.62 2.65
CA CYS A 297 7.89 13.75 2.87
C CYS A 297 8.43 15.10 2.42
N HIS A 298 7.99 15.60 1.27
CA HIS A 298 8.54 16.78 0.62
C HIS A 298 7.80 18.08 0.95
N GLY A 299 6.65 18.02 1.60
CA GLY A 299 5.80 19.19 1.88
C GLY A 299 4.93 19.59 0.69
N SER A 300 4.54 20.85 0.62
CA SER A 300 3.71 21.32 -0.49
C SER A 300 4.53 21.41 -1.80
N PRO A 301 3.91 21.27 -2.98
CA PRO A 301 4.62 21.45 -4.26
C PRO A 301 5.30 22.82 -4.42
N LYS A 302 4.84 23.85 -3.69
CA LYS A 302 5.46 25.19 -3.66
C LYS A 302 6.66 25.30 -2.71
N GLU A 303 6.75 24.41 -1.73
CA GLU A 303 7.81 24.33 -0.72
C GLU A 303 8.44 22.94 -0.74
N PHE A 304 8.67 22.40 -1.93
CA PHE A 304 9.17 21.05 -2.11
C PHE A 304 10.60 20.97 -1.55
N THR A 305 10.76 20.29 -0.43
CA THR A 305 12.04 20.15 0.28
C THR A 305 12.54 18.72 0.19
N VAL A 306 13.86 18.50 0.20
CA VAL A 306 14.45 17.16 0.29
C VAL A 306 14.64 16.83 1.78
N PRO A 307 13.83 15.93 2.36
CA PRO A 307 13.94 15.58 3.77
C PRO A 307 15.21 14.76 4.04
N SER A 308 15.60 14.68 5.32
CA SER A 308 16.72 13.82 5.74
C SER A 308 16.43 12.35 5.46
N GLN A 309 17.42 11.62 4.95
CA GLN A 309 17.37 10.17 4.74
C GLN A 309 17.44 9.38 6.07
N ASN A 310 17.67 10.05 7.20
CA ASN A 310 17.68 9.42 8.51
C ASN A 310 16.24 9.14 8.98
N CYS A 311 15.95 7.89 9.34
CA CYS A 311 14.64 7.46 9.82
C CYS A 311 14.13 8.33 10.98
N HIS A 312 15.01 8.66 11.93
CA HIS A 312 14.68 9.52 13.07
C HIS A 312 14.39 10.98 12.69
N GLY A 313 14.93 11.48 11.58
CA GLY A 313 14.65 12.84 11.10
C GLY A 313 13.16 13.07 10.79
N CYS A 314 12.45 11.99 10.44
CA CYS A 314 11.03 11.98 10.15
C CYS A 314 10.20 11.32 11.27
N HIS A 315 10.67 10.22 11.88
CA HIS A 315 9.91 9.42 12.85
C HIS A 315 10.21 9.71 14.34
N ALA A 316 11.29 10.43 14.69
CA ALA A 316 11.51 10.88 16.07
C ALA A 316 10.74 12.18 16.40
N ARG A 317 9.97 12.71 15.45
CA ARG A 317 9.04 13.81 15.68
C ARG A 317 7.79 13.26 16.37
N THR A 318 7.86 13.10 17.69
CA THR A 318 6.69 12.90 18.54
C THR A 318 5.66 14.01 18.29
N ARG A 319 4.52 13.64 17.67
CA ARG A 319 3.19 14.28 17.67
C ARG A 319 3.07 15.82 17.81
N SER A 320 4.00 16.63 17.30
CA SER A 320 3.88 18.11 17.40
C SER A 320 3.32 18.80 16.14
N ARG A 321 2.87 18.06 15.12
CA ARG A 321 2.29 18.68 13.90
C ARG A 321 0.82 18.35 13.62
N MET A 322 0.12 17.68 14.55
CA MET A 322 -1.33 17.46 14.43
C MET A 322 -2.17 18.40 15.32
N LEU A 323 -1.54 19.32 16.07
CA LEU A 323 -2.22 20.28 16.96
C LEU A 323 -1.75 21.74 16.81
N THR A 324 -1.10 22.13 15.72
CA THR A 324 -0.79 23.55 15.45
C THR A 324 -1.60 24.06 14.26
N GLY A 325 -2.91 24.06 14.48
CA GLY A 325 -3.91 24.79 13.73
C GLY A 325 -4.98 25.30 14.70
N GLY A 326 -4.56 26.01 15.76
CA GLY A 326 -5.45 26.50 16.80
C GLY A 326 -4.69 27.44 17.73
N SER A 327 -5.18 28.66 17.84
CA SER A 327 -4.67 29.75 18.67
C SER A 327 -4.38 29.33 20.11
N ALA A 328 -3.23 29.76 20.62
CA ALA A 328 -2.89 29.75 22.02
C ALA A 328 -3.92 30.54 22.83
N GLU A 329 -4.58 29.91 23.80
CA GLU A 329 -4.94 30.53 25.08
C GLU A 329 -5.01 29.47 26.18
N GLN A 330 -4.66 29.93 27.37
CA GLN A 330 -4.31 29.19 28.57
C GLN A 330 -5.53 28.50 29.19
N SER A 331 -5.35 27.28 29.71
CA SER A 331 -6.15 26.81 30.85
C SER A 331 -5.45 25.66 31.56
N THR A 332 -4.72 26.03 32.60
CA THR A 332 -4.39 25.15 33.73
C THR A 332 -5.66 24.61 34.36
N LEU A 333 -5.78 23.30 34.51
CA LEU A 333 -6.48 22.65 35.64
C LEU A 333 -6.19 21.15 35.63
N ALA A 334 -5.19 20.78 36.42
CA ALA A 334 -5.02 19.43 36.92
C ALA A 334 -6.13 19.14 37.95
N ARG A 335 -6.78 17.98 37.85
CA ARG A 335 -7.40 17.33 39.02
C ARG A 335 -7.62 15.83 38.84
N SER A 336 -6.97 15.10 39.74
CA SER A 336 -7.38 13.86 40.42
C SER A 336 -7.53 12.55 39.61
N ARG A 337 -6.52 11.69 39.78
CA ARG A 337 -6.55 10.24 39.59
C ARG A 337 -7.16 9.56 40.82
N GLU A 338 -7.95 8.50 40.61
CA GLU A 338 -7.87 7.27 41.41
C GLU A 338 -8.37 6.06 40.58
N GLY A 339 -7.53 5.01 40.49
CA GLY A 339 -7.97 3.63 40.26
C GLY A 339 -7.71 2.98 38.88
N LEU A 340 -6.49 2.50 38.63
CA LEU A 340 -6.20 1.29 37.82
C LEU A 340 -4.74 0.82 38.09
N PRO A 341 -4.43 -0.49 38.14
CA PRO A 341 -3.12 -1.03 38.53
C PRO A 341 -2.04 -0.81 37.45
N PRO A 342 -0.74 -0.88 37.79
CA PRO A 342 0.35 -0.50 36.89
C PRO A 342 0.55 -1.56 35.80
N GLY A 343 -0.10 -1.35 34.65
CA GLY A 343 0.38 -1.89 33.38
C GLY A 343 1.54 -1.02 32.89
N HIS A 344 2.63 -1.66 32.49
CA HIS A 344 3.85 -1.03 32.00
C HIS A 344 3.61 -0.17 30.74
N GLU A 345 3.23 1.10 30.90
CA GLU A 345 3.46 2.13 29.89
C GLU A 345 4.89 2.65 30.07
N GLN A 346 5.82 2.07 29.32
CA GLN A 346 7.15 2.64 29.11
C GLN A 346 7.08 3.53 27.85
N PRO A 347 7.11 4.88 27.97
CA PRO A 347 6.86 5.78 26.84
C PRO A 347 8.00 5.90 25.82
N ASP A 348 9.10 5.14 25.99
CA ASP A 348 10.31 5.24 25.16
C ASP A 348 10.69 3.93 24.43
N ARG A 349 9.82 2.91 24.43
CA ARG A 349 10.06 1.69 23.65
C ARG A 349 9.59 1.89 22.22
N MET A 350 10.55 2.21 21.33
CA MET A 350 10.35 2.10 19.89
C MET A 350 9.89 0.68 19.56
N ASP A 351 8.62 0.54 19.17
CA ASP A 351 8.13 -0.72 18.63
C ASP A 351 8.72 -0.91 17.23
N CYS A 352 9.76 -1.74 17.14
CA CYS A 352 10.43 -2.05 15.89
C CYS A 352 9.45 -2.74 14.90
N GLN A 353 8.48 -3.49 15.40
CA GLN A 353 7.55 -4.28 14.57
C GLN A 353 6.46 -3.41 13.95
N ALA A 354 6.10 -2.29 14.58
CA ALA A 354 5.19 -1.30 14.00
C ALA A 354 5.66 -0.78 12.63
N CYS A 355 6.99 -0.73 12.41
CA CYS A 355 7.57 -0.34 11.13
C CYS A 355 8.05 -1.54 10.32
N HIS A 356 8.64 -2.56 10.94
CA HIS A 356 9.10 -3.76 10.24
C HIS A 356 7.95 -4.78 10.09
N SER A 357 6.94 -4.44 9.29
CA SER A 357 5.75 -5.26 9.04
C SER A 357 6.06 -6.67 8.53
N ASP A 358 7.08 -6.84 7.68
CA ASP A 358 7.58 -8.16 7.26
C ASP A 358 8.08 -9.02 8.42
N ILE A 359 8.59 -8.38 9.48
CA ILE A 359 9.03 -9.05 10.69
C ILE A 359 7.82 -9.33 11.59
N ALA A 360 6.91 -8.35 11.76
CA ALA A 360 5.65 -8.54 12.49
C ALA A 360 4.85 -9.75 11.95
N GLY A 361 4.65 -9.83 10.64
CA GLY A 361 3.93 -10.94 10.01
C GLY A 361 4.59 -12.32 10.21
N ARG A 362 5.91 -12.38 10.43
CA ARG A 362 6.59 -13.65 10.78
C ARG A 362 6.20 -14.13 12.17
N PHE A 363 5.98 -13.22 13.12
CA PHE A 363 5.58 -13.58 14.47
C PHE A 363 4.11 -14.03 14.54
N GLU A 364 3.23 -13.42 13.75
CA GLU A 364 1.80 -13.78 13.72
C GLU A 364 1.55 -15.25 13.31
N HIS A 365 2.37 -15.78 12.39
CA HIS A 365 2.25 -17.14 11.89
C HIS A 365 3.29 -18.12 12.46
N ALA A 366 4.03 -17.71 13.48
CA ALA A 366 5.10 -18.53 14.04
C ALA A 366 4.57 -19.61 14.98
N THR A 367 5.07 -20.82 14.81
CA THR A 367 4.94 -21.90 15.79
C THR A 367 6.10 -21.86 16.80
N THR A 368 7.28 -21.41 16.36
CA THR A 368 8.47 -21.26 17.19
C THR A 368 8.99 -19.84 17.05
N VAL A 369 9.14 -19.15 18.18
CA VAL A 369 9.72 -17.80 18.26
C VAL A 369 11.10 -17.88 18.90
N HIS A 370 12.07 -17.15 18.36
CA HIS A 370 13.40 -17.08 18.94
C HIS A 370 13.36 -16.22 20.22
N GLY A 371 13.84 -16.75 21.35
CA GLY A 371 13.74 -16.09 22.65
C GLY A 371 14.21 -14.62 22.64
N PRO A 372 15.43 -14.31 22.15
CA PRO A 372 15.91 -12.94 22.01
C PRO A 372 15.07 -12.04 21.10
N ALA A 373 14.24 -12.60 20.20
CA ALA A 373 13.38 -11.85 19.30
C ALA A 373 11.93 -11.73 19.81
N ALA A 374 11.57 -12.46 20.88
CA ALA A 374 10.21 -12.46 21.43
C ALA A 374 9.84 -11.13 22.12
N GLU A 375 10.84 -10.36 22.56
CA GLU A 375 10.63 -9.06 23.21
C GLU A 375 11.04 -7.91 22.29
N ALA A 376 10.28 -6.82 22.31
CA ALA A 376 10.56 -5.62 21.52
C ALA A 376 11.94 -5.01 21.78
N SER A 377 12.45 -5.11 23.02
CA SER A 377 13.82 -4.66 23.35
C SER A 377 14.92 -5.60 22.89
N GLY A 378 14.60 -6.86 22.61
CA GLY A 378 15.57 -7.89 22.26
C GLY A 378 16.14 -7.76 20.84
N CYS A 379 15.48 -6.99 19.96
CA CYS A 379 15.98 -6.72 18.61
C CYS A 379 17.42 -6.15 18.61
N LYS A 380 17.73 -5.27 19.58
CA LYS A 380 19.04 -4.62 19.70
C LYS A 380 20.17 -5.55 20.17
N THR A 381 19.84 -6.75 20.65
CA THR A 381 20.84 -7.76 21.00
C THR A 381 21.51 -8.32 19.73
N CYS A 382 20.83 -8.25 18.59
CA CYS A 382 21.35 -8.72 17.30
C CYS A 382 21.54 -7.60 16.27
N HIS A 383 20.73 -6.54 16.34
CA HIS A 383 20.76 -5.43 15.39
C HIS A 383 21.36 -4.16 15.99
N ASP A 384 22.29 -3.55 15.25
CA ASP A 384 22.71 -2.18 15.50
C ASP A 384 21.84 -1.23 14.69
N VAL A 385 20.96 -0.49 15.38
CA VAL A 385 20.02 0.46 14.75
C VAL A 385 20.69 1.71 14.21
N ASN A 386 21.97 1.94 14.55
CA ASN A 386 22.76 3.05 14.04
C ASN A 386 23.66 2.65 12.86
N ALA A 387 23.77 1.35 12.56
CA ALA A 387 24.58 0.87 11.45
C ALA A 387 23.89 1.11 10.10
N ALA A 388 24.68 1.48 9.08
CA ALA A 388 24.20 1.65 7.71
C ALA A 388 23.55 0.37 7.13
N ASN A 389 23.98 -0.80 7.60
CA ASN A 389 23.27 -2.05 7.39
C ASN A 389 23.06 -2.75 8.75
N PRO A 390 21.82 -2.79 9.26
CA PRO A 390 21.54 -3.41 10.55
C PRO A 390 21.64 -4.94 10.50
N ARG A 391 21.73 -5.57 9.31
CA ARG A 391 21.94 -7.02 9.19
C ARG A 391 23.44 -7.33 9.08
N PRO A 392 23.99 -8.23 9.90
CA PRO A 392 25.35 -8.70 9.71
C PRO A 392 25.47 -9.41 8.37
N ALA A 393 26.59 -9.20 7.67
CA ALA A 393 26.96 -10.01 6.51
C ALA A 393 27.04 -11.50 6.92
N ALA A 394 26.79 -12.41 5.98
CA ALA A 394 26.68 -13.84 6.24
C ALA A 394 27.94 -14.43 6.90
N ASP A 395 29.13 -13.96 6.50
CA ASP A 395 30.43 -14.34 7.06
C ASP A 395 30.65 -13.86 8.51
N ARG A 396 29.84 -12.91 8.98
CA ARG A 396 29.86 -12.39 10.35
C ARG A 396 28.72 -12.92 11.20
N GLN A 397 27.77 -13.65 10.62
CA GLN A 397 26.59 -14.14 11.32
C GLN A 397 26.96 -15.15 12.41
N GLN A 398 27.84 -16.10 12.11
CA GLN A 398 28.28 -17.10 13.10
C GLN A 398 28.84 -16.43 14.36
N ALA A 399 29.69 -15.40 14.21
CA ALA A 399 30.25 -14.69 15.35
C ALA A 399 29.18 -14.00 16.22
N LEU A 400 28.09 -13.53 15.62
CA LEU A 400 26.95 -12.99 16.36
C LEU A 400 26.19 -14.09 17.12
N CYS A 401 25.83 -15.18 16.43
CA CYS A 401 25.04 -16.27 17.01
C CYS A 401 25.79 -16.97 18.15
N LEU A 402 27.09 -17.20 17.98
CA LEU A 402 27.93 -17.87 18.98
C LEU A 402 28.23 -16.99 20.21
N LYS A 403 27.76 -15.74 20.30
CA LYS A 403 27.76 -15.01 21.58
C LYS A 403 26.81 -15.59 22.61
N CYS A 404 25.85 -16.41 22.16
CA CYS A 404 24.87 -17.06 23.04
C CYS A 404 24.80 -18.57 22.82
N HIS A 405 25.01 -19.05 21.59
CA HIS A 405 25.04 -20.47 21.26
C HIS A 405 26.41 -21.14 21.54
N ASP A 406 27.18 -20.58 22.48
CA ASP A 406 28.45 -21.09 23.01
C ASP A 406 28.30 -21.97 24.25
N ARG A 407 27.05 -22.25 24.64
CA ARG A 407 26.67 -23.09 25.77
C ARG A 407 25.33 -23.76 25.49
N THR A 408 25.02 -24.78 26.28
CA THR A 408 23.67 -25.37 26.25
C THR A 408 22.68 -24.35 26.79
N LEU A 409 21.62 -24.07 26.04
CA LEU A 409 20.57 -23.13 26.41
C LEU A 409 19.27 -23.88 26.68
N ASP A 410 18.55 -23.47 27.72
CA ASP A 410 17.16 -23.92 27.94
C ASP A 410 16.24 -23.18 26.97
N ALA A 411 15.49 -23.94 26.18
CA ALA A 411 14.51 -23.43 25.21
C ALA A 411 13.06 -23.52 25.73
N GLY A 412 12.90 -23.82 27.03
CA GLY A 412 11.63 -24.01 27.70
C GLY A 412 10.96 -25.35 27.35
N GLN A 413 9.98 -25.74 28.16
CA GLN A 413 9.16 -26.95 27.92
C GLN A 413 10.00 -28.23 27.81
N GLY A 414 11.10 -28.31 28.58
CA GLY A 414 12.03 -29.46 28.56
C GLY A 414 12.88 -29.58 27.29
N ARG A 415 12.87 -28.57 26.41
CA ARG A 415 13.71 -28.51 25.21
C ARG A 415 15.00 -27.77 25.52
N SER A 416 16.11 -28.21 24.96
CA SER A 416 17.39 -27.51 25.04
C SER A 416 18.01 -27.32 23.66
N VAL A 417 18.78 -26.24 23.51
CA VAL A 417 19.67 -26.02 22.38
C VAL A 417 21.07 -26.41 22.82
N VAL A 418 21.71 -27.31 22.08
CA VAL A 418 23.07 -27.76 22.38
C VAL A 418 24.09 -26.63 22.30
N ASN A 419 25.24 -26.80 22.94
CA ASN A 419 26.40 -25.93 22.73
C ASN A 419 26.92 -26.07 21.30
N VAL A 420 26.48 -25.16 20.42
CA VAL A 420 26.86 -25.18 19.00
C VAL A 420 28.34 -24.85 18.83
N SER A 421 28.89 -23.95 19.63
CA SER A 421 30.33 -23.63 19.58
C SER A 421 31.19 -24.88 19.84
N ALA A 422 30.89 -25.63 20.90
CA ALA A 422 31.57 -26.89 21.21
C ALA A 422 31.39 -27.92 20.09
N LEU A 423 30.15 -28.10 19.60
CA LEU A 423 29.85 -29.01 18.49
C LEU A 423 30.72 -28.71 17.25
N LEU A 424 30.84 -27.44 16.87
CA LEU A 424 31.63 -27.02 15.69
C LEU A 424 33.14 -27.07 15.93
N ALA A 425 33.60 -27.01 17.17
CA ALA A 425 35.00 -27.15 17.54
C ALA A 425 35.44 -28.62 17.54
N GLU A 426 34.57 -29.51 18.05
CA GLU A 426 34.82 -30.96 18.14
C GLU A 426 34.67 -31.68 16.80
N ASN A 427 33.88 -31.11 15.87
CA ASN A 427 33.58 -31.74 14.58
C ASN A 427 34.16 -30.97 13.40
N LYS A 428 35.15 -31.57 12.73
CA LYS A 428 35.94 -30.88 11.69
C LYS A 428 35.22 -30.77 10.35
N ASN A 429 34.40 -31.75 9.96
CA ASN A 429 33.67 -31.70 8.69
C ASN A 429 32.35 -30.96 8.90
N ARG A 430 32.41 -29.63 8.76
CA ARG A 430 31.25 -28.73 8.81
C ARG A 430 30.47 -28.76 7.52
N HIS A 431 29.14 -28.74 7.63
CA HIS A 431 28.26 -28.65 6.48
C HIS A 431 28.43 -27.31 5.76
N GLY A 432 28.27 -27.27 4.42
CA GLY A 432 28.62 -26.10 3.58
C GLY A 432 28.17 -24.75 4.15
N PRO A 433 26.86 -24.52 4.37
CA PRO A 433 26.37 -23.26 4.94
C PRO A 433 26.94 -22.94 6.33
N VAL A 434 27.21 -23.95 7.14
CA VAL A 434 27.79 -23.80 8.49
C VAL A 434 29.27 -23.47 8.42
N ARG A 435 30.01 -24.09 7.50
CA ARG A 435 31.42 -23.77 7.22
C ARG A 435 31.57 -22.32 6.78
N ASP A 436 30.62 -21.82 5.99
CA ASP A 436 30.62 -20.47 5.45
C ASP A 436 30.04 -19.44 6.45
N GLY A 437 29.67 -19.86 7.66
CA GLY A 437 29.13 -19.02 8.73
C GLY A 437 27.68 -18.56 8.55
N ASN A 438 26.99 -19.04 7.52
CA ASN A 438 25.63 -18.64 7.14
C ASN A 438 24.56 -19.51 7.83
N CYS A 439 24.36 -19.30 9.13
CA CYS A 439 23.32 -19.95 9.91
C CYS A 439 21.90 -19.70 9.37
N SER A 440 21.65 -18.53 8.77
CA SER A 440 20.33 -18.17 8.24
C SER A 440 19.94 -18.85 6.93
N ALA A 441 20.85 -19.60 6.30
CA ALA A 441 20.49 -20.47 5.18
C ALA A 441 19.44 -21.51 5.61
N CYS A 442 19.48 -21.93 6.88
CA CYS A 442 18.57 -22.94 7.43
C CYS A 442 17.70 -22.41 8.57
N HIS A 443 18.16 -21.44 9.36
CA HIS A 443 17.42 -20.90 10.50
C HIS A 443 16.86 -19.50 10.26
N ASN A 444 15.67 -19.22 10.79
CA ASN A 444 15.12 -17.88 10.87
C ASN A 444 15.37 -17.32 12.28
N PRO A 445 16.27 -16.32 12.45
CA PRO A 445 16.66 -15.82 13.77
C PRO A 445 15.56 -15.03 14.50
N HIS A 446 14.40 -14.82 13.87
CA HIS A 446 13.25 -14.14 14.48
C HIS A 446 12.20 -15.15 14.94
N ALA A 447 11.56 -15.81 13.97
CA ALA A 447 10.46 -16.74 14.21
C ALA A 447 10.22 -17.62 12.98
N SER A 448 9.66 -18.81 13.18
CA SER A 448 9.29 -19.74 12.10
C SER A 448 8.05 -20.55 12.43
N GLY A 449 7.31 -20.95 11.40
CA GLY A 449 6.29 -22.00 11.48
C GLY A 449 6.86 -23.41 11.67
N ASN A 450 8.17 -23.61 11.46
CA ASN A 450 8.83 -24.90 11.65
C ASN A 450 9.56 -24.98 12.99
N ALA A 451 9.67 -26.19 13.53
CA ALA A 451 10.47 -26.49 14.72
C ALA A 451 11.93 -26.03 14.55
N HIS A 452 12.59 -25.73 15.67
CA HIS A 452 13.99 -25.28 15.72
C HIS A 452 14.29 -24.04 14.85
N LEU A 453 13.27 -23.20 14.63
CA LEU A 453 13.37 -22.00 13.82
C LEU A 453 13.76 -22.26 12.36
N LEU A 454 13.48 -23.44 11.81
CA LEU A 454 13.93 -23.77 10.46
C LEU A 454 13.14 -22.99 9.40
N VAL A 455 13.80 -22.55 8.33
CA VAL A 455 13.14 -21.77 7.25
C VAL A 455 12.18 -22.61 6.41
N ARG A 456 12.32 -23.94 6.46
CA ARG A 456 11.47 -24.93 5.79
C ARG A 456 11.34 -26.18 6.66
N ALA A 457 10.38 -27.04 6.31
CA ALA A 457 10.13 -28.28 7.04
C ALA A 457 11.33 -29.22 7.03
N TYR A 458 11.59 -29.80 8.20
CA TYR A 458 12.54 -30.88 8.43
C TYR A 458 12.06 -31.69 9.63
N THR A 459 11.52 -32.87 9.37
CA THR A 459 10.89 -33.69 10.42
C THR A 459 11.86 -33.97 11.60
N PRO A 460 11.39 -33.84 12.86
CA PRO A 460 12.15 -34.21 14.04
C PRO A 460 12.15 -35.73 14.29
N ASP A 461 11.25 -36.47 13.62
CA ASP A 461 11.02 -37.88 13.89
C ASP A 461 12.19 -38.75 13.44
N PHE A 462 12.37 -39.88 14.13
CA PHE A 462 13.34 -40.89 13.72
C PHE A 462 12.84 -41.65 12.48
N TYR A 463 11.58 -42.10 12.53
CA TYR A 463 10.91 -42.77 11.43
C TYR A 463 9.72 -41.93 10.98
N ALA A 464 9.53 -41.81 9.67
CA ALA A 464 8.36 -41.17 9.07
C ALA A 464 8.01 -41.83 7.73
N PRO A 465 6.73 -41.83 7.32
CA PRO A 465 6.38 -42.09 5.93
C PRO A 465 7.11 -41.13 5.01
N PHE A 466 7.58 -41.64 3.87
CA PHE A 466 8.27 -40.80 2.91
C PHE A 466 7.33 -39.75 2.31
N ASP A 467 7.68 -38.49 2.52
CA ASP A 467 7.04 -37.33 1.94
C ASP A 467 8.13 -36.28 1.66
N LEU A 468 8.17 -35.76 0.44
CA LEU A 468 9.16 -34.77 0.03
C LEU A 468 9.04 -33.48 0.82
N ASP A 469 7.83 -33.09 1.22
CA ASP A 469 7.58 -31.83 1.90
C ASP A 469 8.17 -31.84 3.32
N GLN A 470 8.25 -33.01 3.96
CA GLN A 470 8.89 -33.20 5.27
C GLN A 470 10.40 -32.94 5.26
N TYR A 471 11.02 -32.85 4.08
CA TYR A 471 12.46 -32.60 3.88
C TYR A 471 12.72 -31.39 2.97
N ALA A 472 11.73 -30.50 2.81
CA ALA A 472 11.83 -29.32 1.96
C ALA A 472 13.04 -28.44 2.28
N LEU A 473 13.52 -28.44 3.52
CA LEU A 473 14.78 -27.77 3.90
C LEU A 473 16.00 -28.32 3.14
N CYS A 474 16.11 -29.64 3.03
CA CYS A 474 17.26 -30.32 2.43
C CYS A 474 17.26 -30.16 0.91
N TYR A 475 16.09 -30.33 0.27
CA TYR A 475 15.97 -30.28 -1.19
C TYR A 475 16.03 -28.86 -1.77
N GLY A 476 16.17 -27.84 -0.92
CA GLY A 476 16.60 -26.52 -1.37
C GLY A 476 18.00 -26.52 -1.98
N CYS A 477 18.85 -27.49 -1.61
CA CYS A 477 20.23 -27.62 -2.12
C CYS A 477 20.59 -29.04 -2.59
N HIS A 478 20.01 -30.09 -1.99
CA HIS A 478 20.33 -31.48 -2.34
C HIS A 478 19.40 -32.01 -3.43
N ASN A 479 19.91 -32.85 -4.33
CA ASN A 479 19.11 -33.46 -5.39
C ASN A 479 18.15 -34.51 -4.81
N LYS A 480 16.84 -34.27 -4.93
CA LYS A 480 15.78 -35.20 -4.48
C LYS A 480 15.82 -36.57 -5.17
N ASP A 481 16.38 -36.68 -6.37
CA ASP A 481 16.48 -37.94 -7.10
C ASP A 481 17.33 -38.99 -6.36
N GLN A 482 18.18 -38.53 -5.44
CA GLN A 482 18.94 -39.38 -4.53
C GLN A 482 18.05 -40.26 -3.67
N VAL A 483 16.79 -39.90 -3.40
CA VAL A 483 15.85 -40.73 -2.61
C VAL A 483 14.64 -41.22 -3.42
N LEU A 484 14.41 -40.68 -4.62
CA LEU A 484 13.27 -41.05 -5.45
C LEU A 484 13.58 -42.21 -6.39
N SER A 485 14.80 -42.29 -6.90
CA SER A 485 15.19 -43.34 -7.85
C SER A 485 15.57 -44.64 -7.14
N GLN A 486 15.07 -45.78 -7.63
CA GLN A 486 15.51 -47.10 -7.16
C GLN A 486 16.93 -47.44 -7.62
N SER A 487 17.38 -46.84 -8.72
CA SER A 487 18.75 -46.97 -9.25
C SER A 487 19.56 -45.70 -8.98
N ALA A 488 20.83 -45.84 -8.60
CA ALA A 488 21.67 -44.73 -8.11
C ALA A 488 22.95 -44.48 -8.91
N SER A 489 23.19 -45.18 -10.02
CA SER A 489 24.42 -44.98 -10.81
C SER A 489 24.53 -43.52 -11.28
N GLY A 490 25.58 -42.84 -10.82
CA GLY A 490 25.80 -41.41 -11.05
C GLY A 490 25.03 -40.44 -10.13
N LEU A 491 24.08 -40.90 -9.31
CA LEU A 491 23.25 -40.04 -8.44
C LEU A 491 23.79 -39.93 -7.01
N THR A 492 24.32 -41.02 -6.45
CA THR A 492 24.84 -41.05 -5.08
C THR A 492 25.90 -42.12 -4.89
N GLY A 493 26.83 -41.88 -3.97
CA GLY A 493 27.86 -42.85 -3.57
C GLY A 493 27.36 -43.94 -2.62
N PHE A 494 26.18 -43.77 -2.02
CA PHE A 494 25.54 -44.76 -1.13
C PHE A 494 24.62 -45.66 -1.95
N ARG A 495 25.25 -46.60 -2.68
CA ARG A 495 24.59 -47.56 -3.56
C ARG A 495 25.35 -48.89 -3.54
N ASP A 496 24.61 -49.98 -3.68
CA ASP A 496 25.18 -51.33 -3.84
C ASP A 496 24.93 -51.77 -5.28
N LYS A 497 25.97 -51.80 -6.11
CA LYS A 497 25.86 -51.80 -7.57
C LYS A 497 24.91 -50.67 -8.00
N ASP A 498 23.93 -50.94 -8.86
CA ASP A 498 22.95 -49.95 -9.25
C ASP A 498 21.92 -49.64 -8.15
N ARG A 499 21.76 -50.47 -7.12
CA ARG A 499 20.70 -50.32 -6.12
C ARG A 499 20.94 -49.09 -5.24
N ASN A 500 20.01 -48.16 -5.27
CA ASN A 500 20.05 -46.96 -4.44
C ASN A 500 19.73 -47.27 -2.97
N LEU A 501 20.72 -47.09 -2.09
CA LEU A 501 20.52 -47.34 -0.66
C LEU A 501 19.85 -46.15 0.04
N HIS A 502 19.90 -44.93 -0.49
CA HIS A 502 19.09 -43.83 0.03
C HIS A 502 17.60 -44.10 -0.16
N TRP A 503 17.18 -44.49 -1.37
CA TRP A 503 15.78 -44.89 -1.64
C TRP A 503 15.35 -46.04 -0.73
N LEU A 504 16.19 -47.06 -0.54
CA LEU A 504 15.89 -48.21 0.31
C LEU A 504 15.58 -47.83 1.76
N HIS A 505 16.30 -46.87 2.32
CA HIS A 505 16.19 -46.49 3.74
C HIS A 505 15.19 -45.37 4.00
N VAL A 506 15.06 -44.43 3.07
CA VAL A 506 14.28 -43.20 3.24
C VAL A 506 12.90 -43.34 2.61
N ASN A 507 12.80 -43.92 1.40
CA ASN A 507 11.55 -43.98 0.63
C ASN A 507 10.72 -45.22 0.99
N ARG A 508 10.14 -45.19 2.19
CA ARG A 508 9.33 -46.26 2.81
C ARG A 508 8.18 -45.66 3.61
N GLU A 509 7.14 -46.45 3.90
CA GLU A 509 6.11 -46.09 4.88
C GLU A 509 6.69 -45.90 6.29
N LYS A 510 7.74 -46.66 6.62
CA LYS A 510 8.55 -46.50 7.84
C LYS A 510 9.99 -46.10 7.47
N GLY A 511 10.12 -45.00 6.73
CA GLY A 511 11.40 -44.45 6.28
C GLY A 511 12.24 -43.92 7.44
N ARG A 512 13.56 -44.13 7.39
CA ARG A 512 14.50 -43.43 8.27
C ARG A 512 14.67 -42.02 7.75
N THR A 513 14.48 -41.04 8.62
CA THR A 513 14.63 -39.64 8.24
C THR A 513 16.11 -39.29 8.03
N CYS A 514 16.41 -38.24 7.26
CA CYS A 514 17.79 -37.81 6.99
C CYS A 514 18.57 -37.54 8.29
N ARG A 515 17.86 -37.07 9.34
CA ARG A 515 18.39 -36.79 10.69
C ARG A 515 18.98 -38.01 11.37
N VAL A 516 18.49 -39.21 11.06
CA VAL A 516 18.99 -40.45 11.66
C VAL A 516 20.40 -40.74 11.16
N CYS A 517 20.68 -40.45 9.90
CA CYS A 517 21.96 -40.79 9.29
C CYS A 517 22.93 -39.62 9.28
N HIS A 518 22.45 -38.38 9.16
CA HIS A 518 23.29 -37.19 8.99
C HIS A 518 23.25 -36.24 10.21
N GLU A 519 24.42 -35.78 10.63
CA GLU A 519 24.59 -34.63 11.51
C GLU A 519 24.73 -33.36 10.65
N VAL A 520 23.65 -32.59 10.56
CA VAL A 520 23.49 -31.52 9.56
C VAL A 520 24.34 -30.27 9.86
N HIS A 521 24.90 -30.16 11.07
CA HIS A 521 25.80 -29.07 11.42
C HIS A 521 27.25 -29.42 11.10
N ALA A 522 27.79 -30.43 11.77
CA ALA A 522 29.16 -30.88 11.62
C ALA A 522 29.35 -32.30 12.18
N SER A 523 30.19 -33.10 11.53
CA SER A 523 30.58 -34.43 12.01
C SER A 523 32.06 -34.68 11.77
N ASN A 524 32.66 -35.64 12.47
CA ASN A 524 34.01 -36.14 12.16
C ASN A 524 34.01 -37.23 11.07
N ARG A 525 32.84 -37.76 10.71
CA ARG A 525 32.71 -38.79 9.67
C ARG A 525 32.49 -38.20 8.28
N PRO A 526 32.90 -38.92 7.21
CA PRO A 526 32.59 -38.53 5.84
C PRO A 526 31.08 -38.36 5.61
N PHE A 527 30.72 -37.47 4.67
CA PHE A 527 29.33 -37.23 4.27
C PHE A 527 28.39 -36.81 5.42
N HIS A 528 28.98 -36.26 6.48
CA HIS A 528 28.30 -35.88 7.71
C HIS A 528 27.51 -37.01 8.37
N ILE A 529 27.93 -38.26 8.21
CA ILE A 529 27.27 -39.39 8.85
C ILE A 529 27.40 -39.27 10.38
N ARG A 530 26.35 -39.56 11.12
CA ARG A 530 26.36 -39.49 12.60
C ARG A 530 27.26 -40.56 13.19
N GLU A 531 27.78 -40.28 14.38
CA GLU A 531 28.49 -41.28 15.16
C GLU A 531 27.54 -42.32 15.74
N SER A 532 26.46 -41.83 16.34
CA SER A 532 25.41 -42.60 16.99
C SER A 532 24.03 -41.96 16.82
N VAL A 533 23.00 -42.75 17.10
CA VAL A 533 21.60 -42.33 17.10
C VAL A 533 20.93 -42.72 18.43
N PRO A 534 20.03 -41.89 18.95
CA PRO A 534 19.26 -42.25 20.13
C PRO A 534 18.34 -43.43 19.80
N PHE A 535 18.49 -44.55 20.53
CA PHE A 535 17.70 -45.75 20.34
C PHE A 535 16.51 -45.78 21.31
N SER A 536 15.31 -45.60 20.75
CA SER A 536 14.00 -45.82 21.38
C SER A 536 13.89 -45.39 22.85
N GLY A 537 13.75 -44.08 23.15
CA GLY A 537 13.38 -43.55 24.49
C GLY A 537 14.28 -43.92 25.69
N SER A 538 15.24 -44.83 25.51
CA SER A 538 16.03 -45.48 26.56
C SER A 538 17.24 -44.65 26.97
N GLY A 539 17.50 -43.56 26.25
CA GLY A 539 18.72 -42.74 26.39
C GLY A 539 19.99 -43.40 25.84
N TRP A 540 19.92 -44.66 25.35
CA TRP A 540 21.08 -45.34 24.77
C TRP A 540 21.41 -44.81 23.38
N GLN A 541 22.68 -44.49 23.16
CA GLN A 541 23.21 -44.03 21.88
C GLN A 541 23.73 -45.22 21.06
N LEU A 542 22.93 -45.70 20.10
CA LEU A 542 23.30 -46.78 19.19
C LEU A 542 24.35 -46.28 18.19
N PRO A 543 25.59 -46.81 18.19
CA PRO A 543 26.60 -46.41 17.23
C PRO A 543 26.24 -46.90 15.82
N ILE A 544 26.45 -46.05 14.81
CA ILE A 544 26.30 -46.42 13.39
C ILE A 544 27.52 -47.22 12.89
N ASN A 545 28.70 -46.97 13.48
CA ASN A 545 29.99 -47.55 13.08
C ASN A 545 30.19 -47.55 11.55
N TYR A 546 30.02 -46.39 10.93
CA TYR A 546 30.25 -46.24 9.51
C TYR A 546 31.75 -46.19 9.21
N GLU A 547 32.17 -46.99 8.23
CA GLU A 547 33.52 -46.95 7.67
C GLU A 547 33.44 -46.87 6.15
N LYS A 548 34.19 -45.94 5.57
CA LYS A 548 34.28 -45.76 4.12
C LYS A 548 35.31 -46.73 3.55
N THR A 549 35.00 -47.40 2.44
CA THR A 549 35.96 -48.17 1.64
C THR A 549 36.16 -47.49 0.28
N ASP A 550 37.16 -47.93 -0.48
CA ASP A 550 37.46 -47.37 -1.81
C ASP A 550 36.28 -47.57 -2.78
N ALA A 551 35.72 -48.78 -2.78
CA ALA A 551 34.61 -49.16 -3.65
C ALA A 551 33.23 -48.91 -3.03
N GLY A 552 33.11 -48.65 -1.72
CA GLY A 552 31.80 -48.50 -1.07
C GLY A 552 31.89 -48.05 0.39
N GLY A 553 31.33 -48.86 1.29
CA GLY A 553 31.41 -48.65 2.73
C GLY A 553 30.75 -49.78 3.53
N ARG A 554 30.90 -49.73 4.85
CA ARG A 554 30.21 -50.63 5.79
C ARG A 554 29.58 -49.88 6.95
N CYS A 555 28.47 -50.41 7.46
CA CYS A 555 27.80 -49.96 8.68
C CYS A 555 27.63 -51.15 9.63
N ALA A 556 27.89 -50.96 10.92
CA ALA A 556 27.75 -52.02 11.92
C ALA A 556 26.91 -51.52 13.13
N PRO A 557 25.57 -51.56 13.05
CA PRO A 557 24.74 -51.28 14.21
C PRO A 557 24.96 -52.39 15.24
N GLY A 558 25.33 -52.03 16.47
CA GLY A 558 25.93 -52.95 17.47
C GLY A 558 25.17 -54.24 17.84
N CYS A 559 23.93 -54.43 17.38
CA CYS A 559 23.12 -55.63 17.64
C CYS A 559 22.95 -56.55 16.42
N HIS A 560 23.39 -56.15 15.23
CA HIS A 560 23.26 -56.94 14.00
C HIS A 560 24.60 -57.10 13.28
N ALA A 561 24.67 -58.08 12.37
CA ALA A 561 25.83 -58.26 11.53
C ALA A 561 26.12 -56.99 10.70
N PRO A 562 27.41 -56.62 10.53
CA PRO A 562 27.77 -55.50 9.67
C PRO A 562 27.23 -55.67 8.25
N MET A 563 26.70 -54.59 7.69
CA MET A 563 26.27 -54.53 6.30
C MET A 563 27.33 -53.79 5.49
N ILE A 564 27.73 -54.38 4.37
CA ILE A 564 28.71 -53.84 3.43
C ILE A 564 27.99 -53.56 2.11
N TYR A 565 28.37 -52.48 1.44
CA TYR A 565 27.95 -52.21 0.06
C TYR A 565 29.16 -51.93 -0.81
N ASP A 566 29.07 -52.33 -2.07
CA ASP A 566 30.11 -52.11 -3.07
C ASP A 566 29.50 -51.48 -4.33
N ARG A 567 30.15 -50.46 -4.89
CA ARG A 567 29.66 -49.74 -6.08
C ARG A 567 29.99 -50.46 -7.39
N THR A 568 30.83 -51.49 -7.37
CA THR A 568 31.34 -52.22 -8.54
C THR A 568 30.45 -53.37 -8.99
#